data_AF-A0A6A0H0N4-F1
#
_entry.id   AF-A0A6A0H0N4-F1
#
_cell.length_a   1.000
_cell.length_b   1.000
_cell.length_c   1.000
_cell.angle_alpha   90.00
_cell.angle_beta   90.00
_cell.angle_gamma   90.00
#
_symmetry.space_group_name_H-M   'P 1'
#
loop_
_entity.id
_entity.type
_entity.pdbx_description
1 polymer ?
#
loop_
_entity_poly.entity_id
_entity_poly.type
_entity_poly.pdbx_seq_one_letter_code
_entity_poly.pdbx_strand_id
1 'polypeptide(L)'
;MCVRVCDTALSRDLFPGDYHCLGDNENRPVKWLPLETLQHNSFSAAADVWMFGVLVWELITLAQAPYVEVDPYEMLAYLRDGYRLAQPRSCPDDL
;
A
#
# COMPACT_ATOMS: atom_id res chain seq x y z
N MET A 1 -3.18 2.48 25.78
CA MET A 1 -2.71 2.95 24.46
C MET A 1 -3.92 3.25 23.60
N CYS A 2 -3.88 4.32 22.80
CA CYS A 2 -4.95 4.69 21.87
C CYS A 2 -4.32 4.92 20.50
N VAL A 3 -4.89 4.31 19.45
CA VAL A 3 -4.49 4.50 18.05
C VAL A 3 -5.47 5.48 17.41
N ARG A 4 -4.95 6.39 16.58
CA ARG A 4 -5.74 7.39 15.84
C ARG A 4 -5.19 7.53 14.44
N VAL A 5 -6.08 7.68 13.47
CA VAL A 5 -5.74 8.06 12.10
C VAL A 5 -5.53 9.57 12.05
N CYS A 6 -4.48 10.01 11.38
CA CYS A 6 -4.16 11.41 11.13
C CYS A 6 -4.38 11.76 9.66
N ASP A 7 -4.44 13.05 9.34
CA ASP A 7 -4.38 13.49 7.96
C ASP A 7 -3.00 13.23 7.34
N THR A 8 -2.92 13.37 6.02
CA THR A 8 -1.73 13.02 5.21
C THR A 8 -0.96 14.24 4.71
N ALA A 9 -1.22 15.44 5.24
CA ALA A 9 -0.74 16.69 4.65
C ALA A 9 0.79 16.78 4.53
N LEU A 10 1.53 16.18 5.47
CA LEU A 10 3.00 16.16 5.51
C LEU A 10 3.61 14.79 5.16
N SER A 11 2.79 13.79 4.85
CA SER A 11 3.27 12.41 4.69
C SER A 11 4.29 12.27 3.55
N ARG A 12 4.13 13.04 2.46
CA ARG A 12 5.06 13.02 1.32
C ARG A 12 6.43 13.61 1.67
N ASP A 13 6.47 14.61 2.55
CA ASP A 13 7.70 15.28 2.95
C ASP A 13 8.47 14.44 3.98
N LEU A 14 7.74 13.77 4.88
CA LEU A 14 8.31 12.93 5.94
C LEU A 14 8.70 11.52 5.44
N PHE A 15 7.96 10.98 4.47
CA PHE A 15 8.15 9.63 3.94
C PHE A 15 8.25 9.63 2.40
N PRO A 16 9.20 10.36 1.80
CA PRO A 16 9.28 10.51 0.36
C PRO A 16 9.55 9.19 -0.38
N GLY A 17 10.12 8.19 0.29
CA GLY A 17 10.40 6.87 -0.28
C GLY A 17 9.17 6.02 -0.56
N ASP A 18 8.03 6.34 0.07
CA ASP A 18 6.79 5.57 -0.06
C ASP A 18 5.89 6.08 -1.20
N TYR A 19 6.20 7.27 -1.73
CA TYR A 19 5.42 7.94 -2.76
C TYR A 19 6.16 7.91 -4.10
N HIS A 20 5.44 7.51 -5.16
CA HIS A 20 5.98 7.42 -6.51
C HIS A 20 5.05 8.05 -7.56
N CYS A 21 5.65 8.63 -8.61
CA CYS A 21 4.95 9.19 -9.77
C CYS A 21 4.97 8.20 -10.94
N LEU A 22 3.81 7.71 -11.38
CA LEU A 22 3.70 6.72 -12.46
C LEU A 22 3.60 7.37 -13.86
N GLY A 23 4.28 8.50 -14.06
CA GLY A 23 4.30 9.23 -15.34
C GLY A 23 3.14 10.20 -15.57
N ASP A 24 2.27 10.39 -14.58
CA ASP A 24 1.11 11.29 -14.61
C ASP A 24 1.28 12.55 -13.74
N ASN A 25 2.52 12.83 -13.30
CA ASN A 25 2.87 13.91 -12.37
C ASN A 25 2.12 13.87 -11.02
N GLU A 26 1.48 12.75 -10.68
CA GLU A 26 0.81 12.56 -9.41
C GLU A 26 1.64 11.66 -8.50
N ASN A 27 2.09 12.21 -7.37
CA ASN A 27 2.89 11.47 -6.41
C ASN A 27 1.96 10.77 -5.40
N ARG A 28 1.92 9.44 -5.44
CA ARG A 28 0.97 8.63 -4.67
C ARG A 28 1.63 7.39 -4.03
N PRO A 29 1.06 6.83 -2.95
CA PRO A 29 1.64 5.69 -2.25
C PRO A 29 1.37 4.39 -3.00
N VAL A 30 2.01 4.21 -4.16
CA VAL A 30 1.69 3.16 -5.16
C VAL A 30 1.57 1.76 -4.56
N LYS A 31 2.45 1.41 -3.61
CA LYS A 31 2.50 0.07 -3.00
C LYS A 31 1.34 -0.23 -2.05
N TRP A 32 0.58 0.79 -1.63
CA TRP A 32 -0.62 0.65 -0.81
C TRP A 32 -1.90 0.62 -1.63
N LEU A 33 -1.87 1.06 -2.89
CA LEU A 33 -3.08 1.22 -3.69
C LEU A 33 -3.59 -0.12 -4.23
N PRO A 34 -4.91 -0.30 -4.32
CA PRO A 34 -5.50 -1.48 -4.96
C PRO A 34 -5.41 -1.39 -6.49
N LEU A 35 -5.67 -2.52 -7.14
CA LEU A 35 -5.62 -2.66 -8.59
C LEU A 35 -6.54 -1.65 -9.30
N GLU A 36 -7.77 -1.46 -8.81
CA GLU A 36 -8.74 -0.53 -9.43
C GLU A 36 -8.29 0.92 -9.37
N THR A 37 -7.61 1.34 -8.30
CA THR A 37 -7.07 2.69 -8.16
C THR A 37 -5.85 2.87 -9.08
N LEU A 38 -4.98 1.87 -9.18
CA LEU A 38 -3.84 1.91 -10.10
C LEU A 38 -4.26 1.98 -11.57
N GLN A 39 -5.40 1.36 -11.94
CA GLN A 39 -5.89 1.33 -13.32
C GLN A 39 -6.74 2.56 -13.70
N HIS A 40 -7.63 2.99 -12.81
CA HIS A 40 -8.69 3.94 -13.16
C HIS A 40 -8.67 5.21 -12.31
N ASN A 41 -7.68 5.37 -11.43
CA ASN A 41 -7.60 6.44 -10.43
C ASN A 41 -8.90 6.58 -9.60
N SER A 42 -9.55 5.43 -9.32
CA SER A 42 -10.81 5.38 -8.59
C SER A 42 -10.56 5.13 -7.11
N PHE A 43 -11.07 6.01 -6.24
CA PHE A 43 -11.02 5.89 -4.80
C PHE A 43 -12.40 5.58 -4.25
N SER A 44 -12.49 4.55 -3.41
CA SER A 44 -13.75 4.08 -2.82
C SER A 44 -13.49 3.50 -1.44
N ALA A 45 -14.55 3.28 -0.66
CA ALA A 45 -14.43 2.60 0.63
C ALA A 45 -13.81 1.19 0.50
N ALA A 46 -13.98 0.51 -0.64
CA ALA A 46 -13.33 -0.77 -0.89
C ALA A 46 -11.81 -0.62 -1.10
N ALA A 47 -11.38 0.48 -1.73
CA ALA A 47 -9.97 0.81 -1.84
C ALA A 47 -9.35 1.12 -0.47
N ASP A 48 -10.10 1.78 0.42
CA ASP A 48 -9.68 2.00 1.81
C ASP A 48 -9.53 0.69 2.58
N VAL A 49 -10.42 -0.28 2.36
CA VAL A 49 -10.29 -1.64 2.95
C VAL A 49 -9.02 -2.34 2.46
N TRP A 50 -8.66 -2.20 1.18
CA TRP A 50 -7.40 -2.73 0.67
C TRP A 50 -6.18 -2.08 1.34
N MET A 51 -6.15 -0.74 1.40
CA MET A 51 -5.07 0.01 2.06
C MET A 51 -4.96 -0.37 3.54
N PHE A 52 -6.08 -0.62 4.21
CA PHE A 52 -6.11 -1.14 5.58
C PHE A 52 -5.49 -2.55 5.68
N GLY A 53 -5.71 -3.43 4.70
CA GLY A 53 -5.05 -4.73 4.64
C GLY A 53 -3.52 -4.62 4.56
N VAL A 54 -3.01 -3.68 3.75
CA VAL A 54 -1.57 -3.38 3.71
C VAL A 54 -1.08 -2.86 5.06
N LEU A 55 -1.84 -1.97 5.72
CA LEU A 55 -1.52 -1.48 7.07
C LEU A 55 -1.47 -2.61 8.11
N VAL A 56 -2.40 -3.56 8.07
CA VAL A 56 -2.37 -4.73 8.97
C VAL A 56 -1.11 -5.57 8.72
N TRP A 57 -0.74 -5.77 7.46
CA TRP A 57 0.51 -6.44 7.11
C TRP A 57 1.75 -5.71 7.67
N GLU A 58 1.79 -4.37 7.58
CA GLU A 58 2.85 -3.55 8.18
C GLU A 58 2.91 -3.71 9.70
N LEU A 59 1.76 -3.71 10.38
CA LEU A 59 1.71 -3.88 11.83
C LEU A 59 2.29 -5.24 12.26
N ILE A 60 1.97 -6.31 11.53
CA ILE A 60 2.43 -7.67 11.83
C ILE A 60 3.92 -7.83 11.53
N THR A 61 4.42 -7.18 10.48
CA THR A 61 5.84 -7.21 10.08
C THR A 61 6.72 -6.23 10.83
N LEU A 62 6.17 -5.51 11.82
CA LEU A 62 6.87 -4.48 12.58
C LEU A 62 7.40 -3.34 11.68
N ALA A 63 6.50 -2.80 10.85
CA ALA A 63 6.72 -1.70 9.90
C ALA A 63 7.74 -2.03 8.80
N GLN A 64 7.72 -3.27 8.29
CA GLN A 64 8.43 -3.57 7.05
C GLN A 64 7.76 -2.83 5.89
N ALA A 65 8.55 -2.35 4.93
CA ALA A 65 7.99 -1.77 3.72
C ALA A 65 7.23 -2.83 2.89
N PRO A 66 6.00 -2.55 2.44
CA PRO A 66 5.26 -3.49 1.59
C PRO A 66 5.94 -3.62 0.23
N TYR A 67 5.86 -4.80 -0.37
CA TYR A 67 6.37 -5.08 -1.73
C TYR A 67 7.80 -4.55 -1.98
N VAL A 68 8.75 -4.77 -1.05
CA VAL A 68 10.14 -4.29 -1.16
C VAL A 68 10.78 -4.64 -2.51
N GLU A 69 10.56 -5.86 -2.97
CA GLU A 69 11.16 -6.42 -4.19
C GLU A 69 10.45 -6.01 -5.49
N VAL A 70 9.33 -5.26 -5.40
CA VAL A 70 8.55 -4.85 -6.57
C VAL A 70 8.80 -3.38 -6.85
N ASP A 71 9.19 -3.08 -8.08
CA ASP A 71 9.30 -1.70 -8.56
C ASP A 71 7.88 -1.07 -8.61
N PRO A 72 7.69 0.16 -8.10
CA PRO A 72 6.41 0.85 -8.18
C PRO A 72 5.78 0.89 -9.58
N TYR A 73 6.58 1.00 -10.64
CA TYR A 73 6.10 0.98 -12.03
C TYR A 73 5.54 -0.38 -12.45
N GLU A 74 5.98 -1.47 -11.80
CA GLU A 74 5.53 -2.84 -12.08
C GLU A 74 4.35 -3.27 -11.19
N MET A 75 4.01 -2.49 -10.16
CA MET A 75 2.98 -2.81 -9.17
C MET A 75 1.63 -3.16 -9.83
N LEU A 76 1.25 -2.43 -10.88
CA LEU A 76 0.02 -2.67 -11.62
C LEU A 76 -0.01 -4.07 -12.26
N ALA A 77 1.08 -4.45 -12.93
CA ALA A 77 1.20 -5.76 -13.57
C ALA A 77 1.23 -6.87 -12.51
N TYR A 78 2.02 -6.67 -11.44
CA TYR A 78 2.16 -7.60 -10.33
C TYR A 78 0.80 -7.95 -9.69
N LEU A 79 -0.02 -6.93 -9.38
CA LEU A 79 -1.35 -7.16 -8.80
C LEU A 79 -2.33 -7.79 -9.80
N ARG A 80 -2.26 -7.40 -11.08
CA ARG A 80 -3.11 -7.95 -12.14
C ARG A 80 -2.85 -9.44 -12.37
N ASP A 81 -1.60 -9.88 -12.22
CA ASP A 81 -1.21 -11.28 -12.35
C ASP A 81 -1.57 -12.12 -11.11
N GLY A 82 -2.21 -11.50 -10.10
CA GLY A 82 -2.75 -12.16 -8.92
C GLY A 82 -1.79 -12.26 -7.75
N TYR A 83 -0.56 -11.75 -7.87
CA TYR A 83 0.39 -11.75 -6.77
C TYR A 83 -0.02 -10.78 -5.66
N ARG A 84 0.27 -11.15 -4.41
CA ARG A 84 -0.07 -10.41 -3.19
C ARG A 84 1.11 -10.43 -2.22
N LEU A 85 1.02 -9.65 -1.14
CA LEU A 85 1.97 -9.74 -0.03
C LEU A 85 1.99 -11.17 0.54
N ALA A 86 3.18 -11.68 0.81
CA ALA A 86 3.33 -12.97 1.46
C ALA A 86 2.88 -12.87 2.93
N GLN A 87 2.27 -13.94 3.44
CA GLN A 87 1.90 -14.05 4.85
C GLN A 87 3.16 -13.92 5.74
N PRO A 88 3.19 -12.97 6.68
CA PRO A 88 4.29 -12.85 7.63
C PRO A 88 4.41 -14.09 8.52
N ARG A 89 5.64 -14.44 8.93
CA ARG A 89 5.89 -15.62 9.79
C ARG A 89 5.15 -15.60 11.13
N SER A 90 4.84 -14.41 11.63
CA SER A 90 4.14 -14.20 12.91
C SER A 90 2.62 -14.11 12.75
N CYS A 91 2.07 -14.24 11.53
CA CYS A 91 0.65 -14.09 11.26
C CYS A 91 -0.08 -15.44 11.42
N PRO A 92 -1.11 -15.55 12.27
CA PRO A 92 -1.99 -16.72 12.28
C PRO A 92 -2.78 -16.80 10.96
N ASP A 93 -3.19 -18.02 10.59
CA ASP A 93 -3.88 -18.29 9.31
C ASP A 93 -5.33 -17.75 9.26
N ASP A 94 -5.93 -17.48 10.43
CA ASP A 94 -7.33 -17.05 10.58
C ASP A 94 -7.54 -15.52 10.46
N LEU A 95 -6.49 -14.76 10.15
CA LEU A 95 -6.54 -13.30 10.02
C LEU A 95 -6.74 -12.86 8.57
#